data_AF-A0A1W7D192-F1
#
_entry.id   AF-A0A1W7D192-F1
#
_cell.length_a   1.000
_cell.length_b   1.000
_cell.length_c   1.000
_cell.angle_alpha   90.00
_cell.angle_beta   90.00
_cell.angle_gamma   90.00
#
_symmetry.space_group_name_H-M   'P 1'
#
loop_
_entity.id
_entity.type
_entity.pdbx_description
1 polymer ?
#
loop_
_entity_poly.entity_id
_entity_poly.type
_entity_poly.pdbx_seq_one_letter_code
_entity_poly.pdbx_strand_id
1 'polypeptide(L)' 'MSCESASVAVLLHRTGNGRRLLLVSERTGLSTLLDATVLDALCSLTPEAATALVRAAVQERATT' A
#
# COMPACT_ATOMS: atom_id res chain seq x y z
N MET A 1 -2.73 -21.17 -7.52
CA MET A 1 -3.09 -19.77 -7.22
C MET A 1 -1.94 -18.90 -7.71
N SER A 2 -2.06 -18.30 -8.89
CA SER A 2 -1.06 -17.33 -9.37
C SER A 2 -1.21 -16.07 -8.54
N CYS A 3 -0.13 -15.59 -7.93
CA CYS A 3 -0.09 -14.21 -7.48
C CYS A 3 -0.17 -13.34 -8.74
N GLU A 4 -1.39 -12.96 -9.13
CA GLU A 4 -1.61 -11.93 -10.15
C GLU A 4 -0.85 -10.70 -9.66
N SER A 5 0.22 -10.35 -10.36
CA SER A 5 1.09 -9.25 -9.96
C SER A 5 0.27 -7.98 -9.93
N ALA A 6 -0.03 -7.49 -8.73
CA ALA A 6 -0.61 -6.18 -8.53
C ALA A 6 0.49 -5.15 -8.82
N SER A 7 0.64 -4.75 -10.09
CA SER A 7 1.48 -3.61 -10.42
C SER A 7 0.87 -2.36 -9.78
N VAL A 8 1.70 -1.64 -9.04
CA VAL A 8 1.34 -0.36 -8.43
C VAL A 8 2.41 0.64 -8.83
N ALA A 9 2.00 1.73 -9.48
CA ALA A 9 2.91 2.83 -9.78
C ALA A 9 3.14 3.64 -8.50
N VAL A 10 4.41 3.93 -8.22
CA VAL A 10 4.81 4.77 -7.08
C VAL A 10 5.29 6.11 -7.62
N LEU A 11 4.58 7.18 -7.27
CA LEU A 11 4.85 8.54 -7.74
C LEU A 11 5.17 9.46 -6.57
N LEU A 12 5.94 10.52 -6.82
CA LEU A 12 6.18 11.57 -5.84
C LEU A 12 5.13 12.67 -6.00
N HIS A 13 4.34 12.92 -4.96
CA HIS A 13 3.26 13.92 -4.95
C HIS A 13 3.61 15.08 -4.01
N ARG A 14 3.41 16.32 -4.47
CA ARG A 14 3.60 17.52 -3.63
C ARG A 14 2.36 17.77 -2.79
N THR A 15 2.56 18.02 -1.51
CA THR A 15 1.51 18.43 -0.57
C THR A 15 1.86 19.81 -0.02
N GLY A 16 0.92 20.47 0.66
CA GLY A 16 1.19 21.74 1.36
C GLY A 16 2.28 21.64 2.43
N ASN A 17 2.60 20.42 2.88
CA ASN A 17 3.58 20.12 3.93
C ASN A 17 4.84 19.42 3.39
N GLY A 18 5.07 19.40 2.07
CA GLY A 18 6.27 18.80 1.46
C GLY A 18 5.96 17.83 0.33
N ARG A 19 6.58 16.64 0.36
CA ARG A 19 6.39 15.59 -0.66
C ARG A 19 5.99 14.28 0.01
N ARG A 20 5.09 13.54 -0.62
CA ARG A 20 4.63 12.20 -0.19
C ARG A 20 4.69 11.22 -1.35
N LEU A 21 4.68 9.93 -1.04
CA LEU A 21 4.54 8.89 -2.06
C LEU A 21 3.06 8.68 -2.36
N LEU A 22 2.71 8.62 -3.64
CA LEU A 22 1.39 8.29 -4.14
C LEU A 22 1.45 6.91 -4.76
N LEU A 23 0.62 6.00 -4.27
CA LEU A 23 0.43 4.68 -4.84
C LEU A 23 -0.77 4.73 -5.77
N VAL A 24 -0.61 4.26 -7.01
CA VAL A 24 -1.68 4.19 -8.01
C VAL A 24 -1.81 2.76 -8.50
N SER A 25 -2.99 2.17 -8.34
CA SER A 25 -3.32 0.89 -8.97
C SER A 25 -3.65 1.16 -10.43
N GLU A 26 -2.82 0.65 -11.34
CA GLU A 26 -3.05 0.79 -12.79
C GLU A 26 -4.35 0.09 -13.21
N ARG A 27 -4.72 -0.99 -12.51
CA ARG A 27 -5.90 -1.80 -12.82
C ARG A 27 -7.21 -1.13 -12.44
N THR A 28 -7.28 -0.51 -11.26
CA THR A 28 -8.53 0.05 -10.73
C THR A 28 -8.59 1.56 -10.82
N GLY A 29 -7.47 2.23 -11.12
CA GLY A 29 -7.33 3.68 -11.06
C GLY A 29 -7.37 4.24 -9.63
N LEU A 30 -7.52 3.38 -8.62
CA LEU A 30 -7.51 3.80 -7.22
C LEU A 30 -6.13 4.33 -6.86
N SER A 31 -6.11 5.41 -6.09
CA SER A 31 -4.87 5.99 -5.59
C SER A 31 -4.94 6.28 -4.11
N THR A 32 -3.80 6.20 -3.44
CA THR A 32 -3.68 6.53 -2.03
C THR A 32 -2.33 7.18 -1.74
N LEU A 33 -2.32 8.16 -0.84
CA LEU A 33 -1.08 8.77 -0.36
C LEU A 33 -0.52 7.91 0.77
N LEU A 34 0.75 7.57 0.66
CA LEU A 34 1.49 6.86 1.70
C LEU A 34 2.15 7.89 2.62
N ASP A 35 1.78 7.83 3.90
CA ASP A 35 2.40 8.64 4.93
C ASP A 35 3.78 8.11 5.29
N ALA A 36 4.68 9.03 5.69
CA ALA A 36 6.05 8.68 6.04
C ALA A 36 6.12 7.66 7.20
N THR A 37 5.20 7.75 8.16
CA THR A 37 5.10 6.81 9.28
C THR A 37 4.67 5.41 8.84
N VAL A 38 3.80 5.31 7.82
CA VAL A 38 3.39 4.02 7.26
C VAL A 38 4.55 3.39 6.48
N LEU A 39 5.29 4.20 5.70
CA LEU A 39 6.48 3.71 5.01
C LEU A 39 7.53 3.20 5.99
N ASP A 40 7.82 3.98 7.04
CA ASP A 40 8.78 3.61 8.08
C ASP A 40 8.37 2.32 8.80
N ALA A 41 7.09 2.20 9.17
CA ALA A 41 6.55 0.98 9.75
C ALA A 41 6.70 -0.22 8.81
N LEU A 42 6.38 -0.06 7.52
CA LEU A 42 6.56 -1.13 6.52
C LEU A 42 8.04 -1.55 6.37
N CYS A 43 8.98 -0.61 6.46
CA CYS A 43 10.41 -0.90 6.40
C CYS A 43 10.92 -1.67 7.63
N SER A 44 10.25 -1.55 8.77
CA SER A 44 10.61 -2.28 10.00
C SER A 44 10.06 -3.71 10.06
N LEU A 45 9.11 -4.05 9.18
CA LEU A 45 8.46 -5.36 9.15
C LEU A 45 9.18 -6.32 8.21
N THR A 46 9.20 -7.61 8.57
CA THR A 46 9.59 -8.64 7.61
C THR A 46 8.49 -8.79 6.54
N PRO A 47 8.84 -9.24 5.32
CA PRO A 47 7.86 -9.48 4.27
C PRO A 47 6.71 -10.40 4.69
N GLU A 48 6.98 -11.40 5.54
CA GLU A 48 5.98 -12.34 6.06
C GLU A 48 5.00 -11.65 7.01
N ALA A 49 5.52 -10.81 7.91
CA ALA A 49 4.69 -10.05 8.86
C ALA A 49 3.81 -9.03 8.12
N ALA A 50 4.35 -8.32 7.14
CA ALA A 50 3.59 -7.42 6.29
C ALA A 50 2.48 -8.18 5.51
N THR A 51 2.80 -9.35 4.96
CA THR A 51 1.83 -10.20 4.26
C THR A 51 0.70 -10.67 5.18
N ALA A 52 1.02 -11.05 6.42
CA ALA A 52 0.02 -11.47 7.40
C ALA A 52 -0.96 -10.33 7.75
N LEU A 53 -0.45 -9.12 7.96
CA LEU A 53 -1.27 -7.92 8.23
C LEU A 53 -2.21 -7.61 7.06
N VAL A 54 -1.69 -7.60 5.83
CA VAL A 54 -2.50 -7.33 4.64
C VAL A 54 -3.58 -8.40 4.47
N ARG A 55 -3.24 -9.68 4.69
CA ARG A 55 -4.21 -10.78 4.61
C ARG A 55 -5.36 -10.61 5.60
N ALA A 56 -5.05 -10.30 6.86
CA ALA A 56 -6.05 -10.08 7.89
C ALA A 56 -6.99 -8.91 7.53
N ALA A 57 -6.43 -7.78 7.09
CA ALA A 57 -7.22 -6.61 6.70
C ALA A 57 -8.13 -6.86 5.47
N VAL A 58 -7.66 -7.65 4.50
CA VAL A 58 -8.46 -8.04 3.33
C VAL A 58 -9.60 -8.98 3.72
N GLN A 59 -9.35 -9.92 4.63
CA GLN A 59 -10.37 -10.85 5.10
C GLN A 59 -11.50 -10.12 5.86
N GLU A 60 -11.15 -9.18 6.74
CA GLU A 60 -12.13 -8.40 7.50
C GLU A 60 -13.08 -7.59 6.60
N ARG A 61 -12.54 -6.99 5.54
CA ARG A 61 -13.31 -6.25 4.52
C ARG A 61 -14.19 -7.11 3.63
N ALA A 62 -13.92 -8.41 3.51
CA ALA A 62 -14.76 -9.32 2.73
C ALA A 62 -15.99 -9.82 3.52
N THR A 63 -15.96 -9.68 4.84
CA THR A 63 -17.02 -10.10 5.77
C THR A 63 -17.96 -8.97 6.21
N THR A 64 -17.72 -7.74 5.75
CA THR A 64 -18.56 -6.54 5.99
C THR A 64 -19.20 -6.07 4.69
#